data_AF-A0A562RTI6-F1
#
_entry.id   AF-A0A562RTI6-F1
#
_cell.length_a   1.000
_cell.length_b   1.000
_cell.length_c   1.000
_cell.angle_alpha   90.00
_cell.angle_beta   90.00
_cell.angle_gamma   90.00
#
_symmetry.space_group_name_H-M   'P 1'
#
loop_
_entity.id
_entity.type
_entity.pdbx_description
1 polymer ?
#
loop_
_entity_poly.entity_id
_entity_poly.type
_entity_poly.pdbx_seq_one_letter_code
_entity_poly.pdbx_strand_id
1 'polypeptide(L)'
;MQIETAKFGVIEVEEDKILHLPYGLAGFPGEERFVILDKEDTRPFCWLQCVDVPAIALMLMDPCLFKPDYSVDLAPVREEMGWTEEPEDDLLLYVVVRMYSEEGDNPEKEAALRLVANLVSPLLVNAEKRQAVQIVMYDTHYSYEHPVV
;
A
#
# COMPACT_ATOMS: atom_id res chain seq x y z
N MET A 1 12.45 -3.20 -17.86
CA MET A 1 12.33 -1.81 -18.35
C MET A 1 12.95 -0.83 -17.34
N GLN A 2 13.40 0.34 -17.79
CA GLN A 2 13.86 1.41 -16.89
C GLN A 2 12.73 2.42 -16.64
N ILE A 3 12.54 2.84 -15.40
CA ILE A 3 11.59 3.89 -15.02
C ILE A 3 12.26 4.96 -14.16
N GLU A 4 11.81 6.19 -14.32
CA GLU A 4 12.19 7.30 -13.44
C GLU A 4 11.30 7.30 -12.20
N THR A 5 11.89 7.52 -11.03
CA THR A 5 11.16 7.64 -9.76
C THR A 5 11.66 8.86 -9.01
N ALA A 6 10.75 9.59 -8.35
CA ALA A 6 11.13 10.76 -7.56
C ALA A 6 12.01 10.38 -6.36
N LYS A 7 11.81 9.18 -5.79
CA LYS A 7 12.44 8.76 -4.55
C LYS A 7 13.73 7.95 -4.74
N PHE A 8 13.83 7.19 -5.82
CA PHE A 8 14.93 6.23 -6.03
C PHE A 8 15.73 6.49 -7.31
N GLY A 9 15.45 7.59 -8.01
CA GLY A 9 16.06 7.90 -9.30
C GLY A 9 15.60 6.91 -10.37
N VAL A 10 16.49 6.61 -11.32
CA VAL A 10 16.22 5.62 -12.36
C VAL A 10 16.42 4.22 -11.80
N ILE A 11 15.39 3.38 -11.91
CA ILE A 11 15.45 1.98 -11.47
C ILE A 11 15.11 1.04 -12.62
N GLU A 12 15.62 -0.18 -12.56
CA GLU A 12 15.25 -1.27 -13.46
C GLU A 12 14.11 -2.08 -12.83
N VAL A 13 13.03 -2.26 -13.59
CA VAL A 13 11.83 -2.99 -13.20
C VAL A 13 11.59 -4.10 -14.21
N GLU A 14 11.47 -5.34 -13.74
CA GLU A 14 11.06 -6.47 -14.58
C GLU A 14 9.57 -6.32 -14.93
N GLU A 15 9.21 -6.47 -16.21
CA GLU A 15 7.84 -6.25 -16.67
C GLU A 15 6.83 -7.21 -16.05
N ASP A 16 7.28 -8.39 -15.65
CA ASP A 16 6.50 -9.39 -14.95
C ASP A 16 6.29 -9.10 -13.46
N LYS A 17 6.95 -8.07 -12.91
CA LYS A 17 6.70 -7.56 -11.55
C LYS A 17 5.73 -6.38 -11.52
N ILE A 18 5.28 -5.90 -12.68
CA ILE A 18 4.31 -4.82 -12.76
C ILE A 18 2.91 -5.37 -12.44
N LEU A 19 2.29 -4.78 -11.42
CA LEU A 19 0.91 -5.01 -11.03
C LEU A 19 -0.03 -4.13 -11.85
N HIS A 20 -1.13 -4.71 -12.32
CA HIS A 20 -2.25 -4.00 -12.91
C HIS A 20 -3.34 -3.77 -11.85
N LEU A 21 -3.74 -2.52 -11.67
CA LEU A 21 -4.81 -2.08 -10.78
C LEU A 21 -5.96 -1.61 -11.66
N PRO A 22 -6.96 -2.46 -11.97
CA PRO A 22 -8.01 -2.14 -12.95
C PRO A 22 -8.91 -0.97 -12.57
N TYR A 23 -8.88 -0.56 -11.30
CA TYR A 23 -9.62 0.58 -10.77
C TYR A 23 -8.71 1.73 -10.32
N GLY A 24 -7.41 1.61 -10.59
CA GLY A 24 -6.36 2.46 -10.04
C GLY A 24 -6.35 2.47 -8.51
N LEU A 25 -6.04 3.63 -7.93
CA LEU A 25 -6.04 3.86 -6.49
C LEU A 25 -6.98 5.00 -6.12
N ALA A 26 -7.47 5.01 -4.88
CA ALA A 26 -8.18 6.16 -4.34
C ALA A 26 -7.27 7.41 -4.41
N GLY A 27 -7.75 8.46 -5.09
CA GLY A 27 -6.98 9.67 -5.39
C GLY A 27 -6.20 9.61 -6.71
N PHE A 28 -6.02 8.42 -7.31
CA PHE A 28 -5.32 8.21 -8.58
C PHE A 28 -6.07 7.19 -9.47
N PRO A 29 -7.34 7.44 -9.84
CA PRO A 29 -8.16 6.45 -10.56
C PRO A 29 -7.71 6.19 -12.01
N GLY A 30 -6.86 7.04 -12.58
CA GLY A 30 -6.33 6.88 -13.94
C GLY A 30 -4.96 6.20 -14.00
N GLU A 31 -4.35 5.93 -12.86
CA GLU A 31 -3.05 5.27 -12.78
C GLU A 31 -3.29 3.81 -12.46
N GLU A 32 -2.87 2.90 -13.35
CA GLU A 32 -3.20 1.47 -13.24
C GLU A 32 -1.96 0.57 -13.13
N ARG A 33 -0.76 1.09 -13.39
CA ARG A 33 0.46 0.28 -13.45
C ARG A 33 1.38 0.64 -12.30
N PHE A 34 1.60 -0.31 -11.42
CA PHE A 34 2.43 -0.12 -10.23
C PHE A 34 3.42 -1.26 -10.06
N VAL A 35 4.48 -1.01 -9.31
CA VAL A 35 5.41 -2.04 -8.86
C VAL A 35 5.63 -1.90 -7.35
N ILE A 36 5.69 -3.02 -6.64
CA ILE A 36 6.08 -3.03 -5.24
C ILE A 36 7.60 -3.16 -5.16
N LEU A 37 8.23 -2.14 -4.58
CA LEU A 37 9.67 -2.09 -4.31
C LEU A 37 9.89 -2.47 -2.84
N ASP A 38 10.24 -3.73 -2.59
CA ASP A 38 10.74 -4.19 -1.28
C ASP A 38 12.26 -4.08 -1.27
N LYS A 39 12.78 -3.05 -0.58
CA LYS A 39 14.21 -2.85 -0.39
C LYS A 39 14.59 -3.13 1.06
N GLU A 40 15.73 -3.80 1.25
CA GLU A 40 16.20 -4.21 2.57
C GLU A 40 16.42 -3.02 3.52
N ASP A 41 16.85 -1.87 2.99
CA ASP A 41 17.09 -0.63 3.74
C ASP A 41 15.81 0.12 4.15
N THR A 42 14.66 -0.22 3.56
CA THR A 42 13.36 0.38 3.91
C THR A 42 12.50 -0.51 4.78
N ARG A 43 12.88 -1.77 5.02
CA ARG A 43 12.11 -2.70 5.85
C ARG A 43 11.88 -2.11 7.27
N PRO A 44 10.68 -2.29 7.84
CA PRO A 44 9.58 -3.14 7.39
C PRO A 44 8.66 -2.53 6.33
N PHE A 45 9.00 -1.37 5.76
CA PHE A 45 8.21 -0.71 4.71
C PHE A 45 8.64 -1.14 3.31
N CYS A 46 7.66 -1.21 2.40
CA CYS A 46 7.88 -1.28 0.97
C CYS A 46 7.22 -0.07 0.27
N TRP A 47 7.44 0.07 -1.03
CA TRP A 47 6.90 1.20 -1.81
C TRP A 47 6.06 0.70 -2.98
N LEU A 48 4.84 1.17 -3.08
CA LEU A 48 4.02 1.05 -4.28
C LEU A 48 4.34 2.23 -5.21
N GLN A 49 5.18 1.99 -6.21
CA GLN A 49 5.63 2.99 -7.17
C GLN A 49 4.78 2.92 -8.44
N CYS A 50 4.20 4.05 -8.87
CA CYS A 50 3.55 4.14 -10.17
C CYS A 50 4.61 4.06 -11.28
N VAL A 51 4.36 3.24 -12.29
CA VAL A 51 5.26 3.04 -13.44
C VAL A 51 5.19 4.24 -14.38
N ASP A 52 4.01 4.84 -14.53
CA ASP A 52 3.75 5.88 -15.52
C ASP A 52 3.96 7.30 -14.97
N VAL A 53 3.85 7.50 -13.65
CA VAL A 53 4.02 8.80 -12.98
C VAL A 53 5.09 8.72 -11.88
N PRO A 54 6.33 9.22 -12.14
CA PRO A 54 7.46 9.12 -11.21
C PRO A 54 7.23 9.67 -9.80
N ALA A 55 6.35 10.67 -9.67
CA ALA A 55 6.04 11.35 -8.40
C ALA A 55 5.10 10.55 -7.50
N ILE A 56 4.38 9.55 -8.03
CA ILE A 56 3.42 8.76 -7.27
C ILE A 56 4.13 7.54 -6.70
N ALA A 57 4.38 7.59 -5.39
CA ALA A 57 4.90 6.47 -4.63
C ALA A 57 4.27 6.45 -3.24
N LEU A 58 3.63 5.34 -2.86
CA LEU A 58 2.98 5.16 -1.57
C LEU A 58 3.80 4.21 -0.70
N MET A 59 4.02 4.58 0.56
CA MET A 59 4.63 3.68 1.53
C MET A 59 3.61 2.63 1.94
N LEU A 60 3.99 1.36 1.88
CA LEU A 60 3.18 0.22 2.27
C LEU A 60 3.83 -0.51 3.46
N MET A 61 2.99 -1.18 4.24
CA MET A 61 3.41 -2.07 5.33
C MET A 61 2.42 -3.21 5.47
N ASP A 62 2.90 -4.38 5.89
CA ASP A 62 2.03 -5.47 6.34
C ASP A 62 1.34 -5.04 7.66
N PRO A 63 0.00 -4.96 7.70
CA PRO A 63 -0.73 -4.53 8.89
C PRO A 63 -0.54 -5.46 10.09
N CYS A 64 -0.29 -6.75 9.88
CA CYS A 64 -0.12 -7.73 10.95
C CYS A 64 1.15 -7.48 11.80
N LEU A 65 2.10 -6.70 11.28
CA LEU A 65 3.33 -6.34 12.00
C LEU A 65 3.08 -5.39 13.19
N PHE A 66 2.00 -4.59 13.16
CA PHE A 66 1.64 -3.66 14.25
C PHE A 66 0.21 -3.86 14.79
N LYS A 67 -0.67 -4.51 14.02
CA LYS A 67 -2.03 -4.89 14.42
C LYS A 67 -2.27 -6.37 14.10
N PRO A 68 -1.78 -7.31 14.93
CA PRO A 68 -1.81 -8.75 14.64
C PRO A 68 -3.20 -9.37 14.46
N ASP A 69 -4.23 -8.71 14.99
CA ASP A 69 -5.65 -9.08 14.87
C ASP A 69 -6.38 -8.31 13.76
N TYR A 70 -5.64 -7.64 12.85
CA TYR A 70 -6.21 -7.03 11.66
C TYR A 70 -6.74 -8.09 10.71
N SER A 71 -7.98 -7.93 10.28
CA SER A 71 -8.67 -8.85 9.39
C SER A 71 -9.70 -8.10 8.56
N VAL A 72 -9.88 -8.53 7.32
CA VAL A 72 -10.74 -7.94 6.29
C VAL A 72 -11.49 -9.08 5.62
N ASP A 73 -12.79 -8.91 5.37
CA ASP A 73 -13.55 -9.86 4.56
C ASP A 73 -13.15 -9.71 3.08
N LEU A 74 -12.45 -10.72 2.56
CA LEU A 74 -11.95 -10.73 1.19
C LEU A 74 -12.97 -11.28 0.19
N ALA A 75 -14.07 -11.89 0.63
CA ALA A 75 -15.00 -12.57 -0.27
C ALA A 75 -15.60 -11.64 -1.35
N PRO A 76 -16.08 -10.41 -1.04
CA PRO A 76 -16.66 -9.54 -2.05
C PRO A 76 -15.66 -9.11 -3.12
N VAL A 77 -14.43 -8.75 -2.71
CA VAL A 77 -13.40 -8.30 -3.64
C VAL A 77 -12.84 -9.47 -4.46
N ARG A 78 -12.75 -10.67 -3.88
CA ARG A 78 -12.36 -11.88 -4.61
C ARG A 78 -13.39 -12.26 -5.65
N GLU A 79 -14.69 -12.12 -5.35
CA GLU A 79 -15.74 -12.32 -6.34
C GLU A 79 -15.63 -11.29 -7.48
N GLU A 80 -15.50 -10.01 -7.13
CA GLU A 80 -15.36 -8.92 -8.10
C GLU A 80 -14.17 -9.10 -9.05
N MET A 81 -13.00 -9.48 -8.50
CA MET A 81 -11.77 -9.64 -9.26
C MET A 81 -11.66 -11.01 -9.96
N GLY A 82 -12.60 -11.94 -9.72
CA GLY A 82 -12.52 -13.32 -10.21
C GLY A 82 -11.36 -14.10 -9.59
N TRP A 83 -11.13 -13.90 -8.29
CA TRP A 83 -10.09 -14.53 -7.46
C TRP A 83 -10.68 -15.54 -6.43
N THR A 84 -11.79 -16.19 -6.78
CA THR A 84 -12.51 -17.09 -5.87
C THR A 84 -11.90 -18.49 -5.74
N GLU A 85 -11.02 -18.89 -6.67
CA GLU A 85 -10.37 -20.21 -6.66
C GLU A 85 -9.01 -20.19 -5.95
N GLU A 86 -8.45 -18.99 -5.74
CA GLU A 86 -7.15 -18.74 -5.16
C GLU A 86 -7.20 -18.86 -3.63
N PRO A 87 -6.27 -19.59 -3.00
CA PRO A 87 -6.13 -19.61 -1.55
C PRO A 87 -5.93 -18.20 -0.99
N GLU A 88 -6.56 -17.89 0.15
CA GLU A 88 -6.40 -16.55 0.76
C GLU A 88 -4.97 -16.29 1.22
N ASP A 89 -4.25 -17.32 1.64
CA ASP A 89 -2.84 -17.25 2.05
C ASP A 89 -1.89 -16.89 0.89
N ASP A 90 -2.34 -17.04 -0.36
CA ASP A 90 -1.58 -16.66 -1.55
C ASP A 90 -1.79 -15.18 -1.93
N LEU A 91 -2.72 -14.48 -1.25
CA LEU A 91 -2.97 -13.06 -1.43
C LEU A 91 -2.20 -12.26 -0.38
N LEU A 92 -1.56 -11.18 -0.80
CA LEU A 92 -0.82 -10.29 0.08
C LEU A 92 -1.67 -9.07 0.43
N LEU A 93 -1.70 -8.71 1.72
CA LEU A 93 -2.44 -7.57 2.22
C LEU A 93 -1.46 -6.50 2.73
N TYR A 94 -1.58 -5.29 2.21
CA TYR A 94 -0.80 -4.14 2.65
C TYR A 94 -1.70 -2.99 3.06
N VAL A 95 -1.19 -2.10 3.89
CA VAL A 95 -1.83 -0.81 4.22
C VAL A 95 -0.92 0.34 3.87
N VAL A 96 -1.52 1.44 3.42
CA VAL A 96 -0.78 2.68 3.12
C VAL A 96 -0.40 3.36 4.43
N VAL A 97 0.89 3.68 4.58
CA VAL A 97 1.45 4.39 5.73
C VAL A 97 1.79 5.82 5.35
N ARG A 98 1.41 6.76 6.21
CA ARG A 98 1.76 8.18 6.10
C ARG A 98 2.69 8.54 7.25
N MET A 99 3.70 9.34 6.92
CA MET A 99 4.64 9.91 7.88
C MET A 99 4.48 11.42 7.88
N TYR A 100 4.34 12.02 9.06
CA TYR A 100 4.32 13.48 9.21
C TYR A 100 4.97 13.89 10.52
N SER A 101 5.51 15.11 10.54
CA SER A 101 6.01 15.75 11.76
C SER A 101 4.85 16.42 12.49
N GLU A 102 4.62 16.03 13.74
CA GLU A 102 3.71 16.74 14.62
C GLU A 102 4.49 17.87 15.30
N GLU A 103 4.35 19.08 14.78
CA GLU A 103 4.79 20.30 15.47
C GLU A 103 3.74 20.61 16.55
N GLY A 104 4.06 20.35 17.82
CA GLY A 104 3.19 20.76 18.91
C GLY A 104 3.18 22.28 19.07
N ASP A 105 2.12 22.84 19.69
CA ASP A 105 2.04 24.26 20.04
C ASP A 105 3.13 24.74 21.01
N ASN A 106 3.97 23.83 21.52
CA ASN A 106 5.08 24.13 22.40
C ASN A 106 6.41 24.11 21.61
N PRO A 107 7.04 25.28 21.36
CA PRO A 107 8.30 25.37 20.63
C PRO A 107 9.51 24.71 21.33
N GLU A 108 9.36 24.28 22.60
CA GLU A 108 10.40 23.54 23.34
C GLU A 108 10.27 22.01 23.20
N LYS A 109 9.18 21.49 22.62
CA LYS A 109 9.05 20.05 22.31
C LYS A 109 9.71 19.76 20.97
N GLU A 110 10.65 18.79 20.94
CA GLU A 110 11.15 18.25 19.68
C GLU A 110 9.99 17.71 18.84
N ALA A 111 10.02 17.99 17.54
CA ALA A 111 9.06 17.47 16.58
C ALA A 111 9.07 15.94 16.63
N ALA A 112 7.93 15.33 16.96
CA ALA A 112 7.79 13.88 16.94
C ALA A 112 7.36 13.43 15.54
N LEU A 113 8.09 12.46 14.99
CA LEU A 113 7.66 11.77 13.78
C LEU A 113 6.48 10.85 14.13
N ARG A 114 5.36 11.04 13.45
CA ARG A 114 4.19 10.17 13.54
C ARG A 114 4.08 9.31 12.30
N LEU A 115 3.80 8.03 12.51
CA LEU A 115 3.46 7.08 11.48
C LEU A 115 2.03 6.63 11.69
N VAL A 116 1.19 6.83 10.68
CA VAL A 116 -0.21 6.38 10.70
C VAL A 116 -0.49 5.51 9.49
N ALA A 117 -1.14 4.37 9.71
CA ALA A 117 -1.60 3.47 8.68
C ALA A 117 -3.09 3.68 8.41
N ASN A 118 -3.47 3.61 7.15
CA ASN A 118 -4.86 3.56 6.76
C ASN A 118 -5.37 2.11 6.77
N LEU A 119 -5.97 1.72 7.90
CA LEU A 119 -6.54 0.38 8.06
C LEU A 119 -7.93 0.25 7.40
N VAL A 120 -8.54 1.33 6.92
CA VAL A 120 -9.87 1.32 6.27
C VAL A 120 -9.77 0.90 4.81
N SER A 121 -8.65 1.20 4.16
CA SER A 121 -8.48 0.94 2.73
C SER A 121 -7.18 0.21 2.38
N PRO A 122 -7.06 -1.08 2.73
CA PRO A 122 -5.89 -1.88 2.43
C PRO A 122 -5.78 -2.18 0.92
N LEU A 123 -4.57 -2.49 0.47
CA LEU A 123 -4.26 -2.98 -0.85
C LEU A 123 -4.15 -4.50 -0.80
N LEU A 124 -5.02 -5.19 -1.54
CA LEU A 124 -4.94 -6.63 -1.76
C LEU A 124 -4.19 -6.90 -3.06
N VAL A 125 -3.19 -7.78 -3.02
CA VAL A 125 -2.30 -8.09 -4.14
C VAL A 125 -2.37 -9.57 -4.44
N ASN A 126 -2.63 -9.89 -5.70
CA ASN A 126 -2.53 -11.23 -6.25
C ASN A 126 -1.28 -11.28 -7.16
N ALA A 127 -0.18 -11.81 -6.63
CA ALA A 127 1.09 -11.86 -7.33
C ALA A 127 1.05 -12.78 -8.57
N GLU A 128 0.35 -13.91 -8.49
CA GLU A 128 0.18 -14.86 -9.59
C GLU A 128 -0.52 -14.23 -10.80
N LYS A 129 -1.58 -13.45 -10.57
CA LYS A 129 -2.27 -12.71 -11.63
C LYS A 129 -1.61 -11.38 -11.97
N ARG A 130 -0.64 -10.93 -11.17
CA ARG A 130 -0.02 -9.60 -11.24
C ARG A 130 -1.05 -8.48 -11.22
N GLN A 131 -1.98 -8.60 -10.28
CA GLN A 131 -3.04 -7.62 -10.09
C GLN A 131 -3.10 -7.17 -8.64
N ALA A 132 -3.57 -5.95 -8.43
CA ALA A 132 -3.88 -5.47 -7.10
C ALA A 132 -5.16 -4.62 -7.12
N VAL A 133 -5.79 -4.51 -5.96
CA VAL A 133 -7.01 -3.73 -5.78
C VAL A 133 -7.01 -3.11 -4.40
N GLN A 134 -7.39 -1.84 -4.33
CA GLN A 134 -7.60 -1.18 -3.05
C GLN A 134 -9.02 -1.48 -2.56
N ILE A 135 -9.12 -2.21 -1.46
CA ILE A 135 -10.39 -2.46 -0.79
C ILE A 135 -10.78 -1.17 -0.07
N VAL A 136 -12.05 -0.80 -0.06
CA VAL A 136 -12.57 0.28 0.79
C VAL A 136 -13.63 -0.31 1.69
N MET A 137 -13.35 -0.40 2.99
CA MET A 137 -14.30 -0.92 3.96
C MET A 137 -15.30 0.17 4.38
N TYR A 138 -16.59 -0.14 4.27
CA TYR A 138 -17.67 0.66 4.82
C TYR A 138 -18.05 0.13 6.21
N ASP A 139 -18.52 1.02 7.11
CA ASP A 139 -19.00 0.68 8.45
C ASP A 139 -18.03 -0.17 9.30
N THR A 140 -16.72 0.05 9.14
CA THR A 140 -15.67 -0.64 9.91
C THR A 140 -15.31 0.11 11.20
N HIS A 141 -14.80 -0.63 12.18
CA HIS A 141 -14.23 -0.08 13.42
C HIS A 141 -12.77 0.38 13.26
N TYR A 142 -12.15 0.10 12.11
CA TYR A 142 -10.78 0.52 11.81
C TYR A 142 -10.69 2.03 11.53
N SER A 143 -9.52 2.59 11.83
CA SER A 143 -9.21 4.00 11.58
C SER A 143 -8.39 4.16 10.30
N TYR A 144 -8.63 5.24 9.55
CA TYR A 144 -7.77 5.66 8.44
C TYR A 144 -6.46 6.31 8.93
N GLU A 145 -6.38 6.63 10.23
CA GLU A 145 -5.23 7.18 10.95
C GLU A 145 -4.89 6.32 12.16
N HIS A 146 -4.61 5.03 11.95
CA HIS A 146 -4.18 4.14 13.02
C HIS A 146 -2.69 4.33 13.31
N PRO A 147 -2.26 4.65 14.54
CA PRO A 147 -0.85 4.78 14.88
C PRO A 147 -0.08 3.47 14.66
N VAL A 148 1.07 3.53 13.99
CA VAL A 148 1.94 2.36 13.76
C VAL A 148 2.91 2.14 14.95
N VAL A 149 3.12 3.18 15.78
CA VAL A 149 3.85 3.15 17.06
C VAL A 149 3.41 4.30 17.96
#